data_AF-A0A960TG32-F1
#
_entry.id   AF-A0A960TG32-F1
#
_cell.length_a   1.000
_cell.length_b   1.000
_cell.length_c   1.000
_cell.angle_alpha   90.00
_cell.angle_beta   90.00
_cell.angle_gamma   90.00
#
_symmetry.space_group_name_H-M   'P 1'
#
loop_
_entity.id
_entity.type
_entity.pdbx_description
1 polymer ?
#
loop_
_entity_poly.entity_id
_entity_poly.type
_entity_poly.pdbx_seq_one_letter_code
_entity_poly.pdbx_strand_id
1 'polypeptide(L)'
;MENQFTVERHHLKNACQNSQWDLLDKLLELDNSLVNDNSMFSDSWGQYWGMLYELILRNEVEGIQVLLKHDANPREKSWGDGMNLSCLELAEGKVDILKILKSKGNRSALYTRTSEPEWPMLKSKSDEEFNRKGRLKDKYGLVFPTD
;
A
#
# COMPACT_ATOMS: atom_id res chain seq x y z
N MET A 1 5.61 -14.07 26.89
CA MET A 1 4.69 -14.01 25.75
C MET A 1 4.96 -12.69 25.08
N GLU A 2 5.85 -12.69 24.09
CA GLU A 2 6.08 -11.49 23.28
C GLU A 2 4.76 -11.18 22.57
N ASN A 3 4.22 -9.98 22.77
CA ASN A 3 3.11 -9.50 21.97
C ASN A 3 3.59 -9.49 20.52
N GLN A 4 3.18 -10.48 19.74
CA GLN A 4 3.46 -10.53 18.32
C GLN A 4 2.60 -9.45 17.68
N PHE A 5 3.15 -8.24 17.54
CA PHE A 5 2.47 -7.13 16.91
C PHE A 5 2.20 -7.50 15.45
N THR A 6 0.94 -7.76 15.12
CA THR A 6 0.52 -8.07 13.75
C THR A 6 0.34 -6.77 12.96
N VAL A 7 0.97 -6.69 11.79
CA VAL A 7 0.75 -5.58 10.87
C VAL A 7 -0.61 -5.78 10.20
N GLU A 8 -1.59 -4.97 10.57
CA GLU A 8 -2.90 -4.95 9.94
C GLU A 8 -2.98 -3.91 8.80
N ARG A 9 -3.96 -4.07 7.91
CA ARG A 9 -4.18 -3.20 6.74
C ARG A 9 -4.28 -1.73 7.09
N HIS A 10 -4.96 -1.37 8.18
CA HIS A 10 -5.09 0.03 8.58
C HIS A 10 -3.74 0.68 8.91
N HIS A 11 -2.77 -0.03 9.52
CA HIS A 11 -1.46 0.54 9.83
C HIS A 11 -0.76 1.00 8.55
N LEU A 12 -0.76 0.13 7.53
CA LEU A 12 -0.16 0.40 6.23
C LEU A 12 -0.93 1.51 5.49
N LYS A 13 -2.26 1.45 5.48
CA LYS A 13 -3.11 2.49 4.87
C LYS A 13 -2.87 3.86 5.50
N ASN A 14 -2.85 3.95 6.83
CA ASN A 14 -2.65 5.19 7.56
C ASN A 14 -1.24 5.75 7.32
N ALA A 15 -0.21 4.90 7.28
CA ALA A 15 1.14 5.32 6.95
C ALA A 15 1.21 5.91 5.53
N CYS A 16 0.51 5.31 4.55
CA CYS A 16 0.41 5.85 3.20
C CYS A 16 -0.36 7.17 3.14
N GLN A 17 -1.52 7.27 3.81
CA GLN A 17 -2.35 8.48 3.80
C GLN A 17 -1.64 9.68 4.41
N ASN A 18 -0.88 9.46 5.48
CA ASN A 18 -0.16 10.51 6.20
C ASN A 18 1.29 10.71 5.71
N SER A 19 1.68 10.06 4.62
CA SER A 19 3.04 10.12 4.07
C SER A 19 4.16 9.78 5.07
N GLN A 20 3.89 8.82 5.97
CA GLN A 20 4.82 8.37 7.00
C GLN A 20 5.70 7.23 6.46
N TRP A 21 6.65 7.57 5.59
CA TRP A 21 7.47 6.59 4.85
C TRP A 21 8.40 5.77 5.72
N ASP A 22 9.00 6.38 6.75
CA ASP A 22 9.80 5.65 7.74
C ASP A 22 8.95 4.58 8.46
N LEU A 23 7.69 4.92 8.77
CA LEU A 23 6.78 4.01 9.45
C LEU A 23 6.36 2.89 8.50
N LEU A 24 6.01 3.23 7.26
CA LEU A 24 5.66 2.26 6.23
C LEU A 24 6.80 1.27 6.01
N ASP A 25 8.05 1.74 5.92
CA ASP A 25 9.23 0.90 5.75
C ASP A 25 9.42 -0.08 6.93
N LYS A 26 9.29 0.42 8.16
CA LYS A 26 9.36 -0.41 9.37
C LYS A 26 8.24 -1.43 9.46
N LEU A 27 7.01 -1.06 9.12
CA LEU A 27 5.87 -1.98 9.14
C LEU A 27 6.06 -3.09 8.11
N LEU A 28 6.50 -2.77 6.89
CA LEU A 28 6.72 -3.76 5.84
C LEU A 28 7.95 -4.65 6.10
N GLU A 29 8.96 -4.15 6.81
CA GLU A 29 10.10 -4.96 7.27
C GLU A 29 9.66 -6.05 8.26
N LEU A 30 8.62 -5.77 9.06
CA LEU A 30 8.05 -6.73 10.01
C LEU A 30 7.10 -7.72 9.32
N ASP A 31 6.25 -7.22 8.43
CA ASP A 31 5.33 -8.04 7.64
C ASP A 31 4.96 -7.35 6.32
N ASN A 32 5.39 -7.95 5.21
CA ASN A 32 5.12 -7.48 3.85
C ASN A 32 4.00 -8.24 3.15
N SER A 33 3.27 -9.13 3.84
CA SER A 33 2.24 -10.00 3.22
C SER A 33 1.13 -9.22 2.52
N LEU A 34 0.87 -7.99 2.96
CA LEU A 34 -0.16 -7.09 2.44
C LEU A 34 0.37 -6.05 1.43
N VAL A 35 1.66 -6.09 1.05
CA VAL A 35 2.27 -5.05 0.18
C VAL A 35 1.58 -4.92 -1.19
N ASN A 36 1.07 -6.03 -1.71
CA ASN A 36 0.39 -6.12 -3.00
C ASN A 36 -1.15 -6.24 -2.86
N ASP A 37 -1.70 -6.01 -1.67
CA ASP A 37 -3.15 -6.06 -1.48
C ASP A 37 -3.83 -4.93 -2.27
N ASN A 38 -4.72 -5.30 -3.20
CA ASN A 38 -5.47 -4.39 -4.05
C ASN A 38 -6.79 -3.88 -3.44
N SER A 39 -7.00 -4.05 -2.13
CA SER A 39 -8.18 -3.54 -1.38
C SER A 39 -7.86 -2.47 -0.36
N MET A 40 -6.70 -1.82 -0.51
CA MET A 40 -6.22 -0.82 0.44
C MET A 40 -6.97 0.49 0.33
N PHE A 41 -7.32 0.86 -0.90
CA PHE A 41 -8.01 2.10 -1.26
C PHE A 41 -9.18 1.80 -2.17
N SER A 42 -10.15 2.72 -2.17
CA SER A 42 -11.34 2.63 -3.02
C SER A 42 -11.91 4.00 -3.35
N ASP A 43 -12.67 4.08 -4.44
CA ASP A 43 -13.47 5.25 -4.79
C ASP A 43 -14.97 5.03 -4.52
N SER A 44 -15.78 6.04 -4.85
CA SER A 44 -17.25 5.99 -4.72
C SER A 44 -17.94 5.11 -5.78
N TRP A 45 -17.20 4.66 -6.80
CA TRP A 45 -17.73 3.88 -7.92
C TRP A 45 -17.42 2.38 -7.79
N GLY A 46 -16.84 1.96 -6.66
CA GLY A 46 -16.53 0.57 -6.40
C GLY A 46 -15.23 0.08 -7.05
N GLN A 47 -14.34 1.00 -7.46
CA GLN A 47 -12.99 0.66 -7.83
C GLN A 47 -12.12 0.55 -6.58
N TYR A 48 -11.26 -0.47 -6.53
CA TYR A 48 -10.32 -0.74 -5.45
C TYR A 48 -8.90 -0.85 -6.00
N TRP A 49 -7.92 -0.42 -5.21
CA TRP A 49 -6.52 -0.54 -5.59
C TRP A 49 -5.60 -0.68 -4.38
N GLY A 50 -4.35 -1.06 -4.67
CA GLY A 50 -3.31 -1.25 -3.67
C GLY A 50 -2.48 0.00 -3.39
N MET A 51 -1.60 -0.08 -2.40
CA MET A 51 -0.78 1.06 -1.97
C MET A 51 0.07 1.63 -3.12
N LEU A 52 0.67 0.78 -3.95
CA LEU A 52 1.53 1.25 -5.05
C LEU A 52 0.76 2.12 -6.05
N TYR A 53 -0.47 1.72 -6.38
CA TYR A 53 -1.33 2.47 -7.28
C TYR A 53 -1.69 3.84 -6.70
N GLU A 54 -2.05 3.89 -5.42
CA GLU A 54 -2.37 5.12 -4.70
C GLU A 54 -1.19 6.11 -4.71
N LEU A 55 0.01 5.64 -4.42
CA LEU A 55 1.19 6.50 -4.37
C LEU A 55 1.58 7.01 -5.76
N ILE A 56 1.33 6.23 -6.82
CA ILE A 56 1.51 6.70 -8.20
C ILE A 56 0.50 7.79 -8.52
N LEU A 57 -0.78 7.64 -8.16
CA LEU A 57 -1.80 8.69 -8.35
C LEU A 57 -1.35 10.01 -7.71
N ARG A 58 -0.87 9.94 -6.47
CA ARG A 58 -0.41 11.08 -5.68
C ARG A 58 0.99 11.59 -6.03
N ASN A 59 1.72 10.90 -6.91
CA ASN A 59 3.09 11.23 -7.31
C ASN A 59 4.11 11.20 -6.15
N GLU A 60 3.93 10.29 -5.21
CA GLU A 60 4.75 10.14 -3.97
C GLU A 60 5.96 9.23 -4.22
N VAL A 61 7.08 9.80 -4.66
CA VAL A 61 8.27 9.06 -5.10
C VAL A 61 8.89 8.23 -3.98
N GLU A 62 9.06 8.80 -2.80
CA GLU A 62 9.67 8.17 -1.64
C GLU A 62 8.86 6.95 -1.19
N GLY A 63 7.54 7.08 -1.10
CA GLY A 63 6.67 5.97 -0.74
C GLY A 63 6.66 4.87 -1.82
N ILE A 64 6.76 5.21 -3.11
CA ILE A 64 6.95 4.22 -4.19
C ILE A 64 8.27 3.46 -3.98
N GLN A 65 9.35 4.15 -3.62
CA GLN A 65 10.63 3.51 -3.33
C GLN A 65 10.54 2.58 -2.11
N VAL A 66 9.81 2.94 -1.05
CA VAL A 66 9.53 2.07 0.10
C VAL A 66 8.80 0.81 -0.35
N LEU A 67 7.71 0.94 -1.10
CA LEU A 67 6.93 -0.22 -1.55
C LEU A 67 7.75 -1.16 -2.45
N LEU A 68 8.53 -0.61 -3.38
CA LEU A 68 9.41 -1.40 -4.25
C LEU A 68 10.56 -2.08 -3.49
N LYS A 69 11.03 -1.50 -2.39
CA LYS A 69 12.00 -2.13 -1.49
C LYS A 69 11.47 -3.42 -0.88
N HIS A 70 10.16 -3.45 -0.61
CA HIS A 70 9.45 -4.58 -0.01
C HIS A 70 8.68 -5.40 -1.04
N ASP A 71 9.20 -5.50 -2.27
CA ASP A 71 8.69 -6.38 -3.34
C ASP A 71 7.26 -6.05 -3.84
N ALA A 72 6.85 -4.78 -3.77
CA ALA A 72 5.63 -4.35 -4.46
C ALA A 72 5.69 -4.61 -5.97
N ASN A 73 4.57 -5.00 -6.55
CA ASN A 73 4.44 -5.43 -7.94
C ASN A 73 3.90 -4.28 -8.82
N PRO A 74 4.70 -3.65 -9.69
CA PRO A 74 4.27 -2.63 -10.66
C PRO A 74 3.30 -3.15 -11.72
N ARG A 75 3.13 -4.47 -11.84
CA ARG A 75 2.14 -5.06 -12.74
C ARG A 75 0.80 -5.30 -12.05
N GLU A 76 0.73 -5.06 -10.74
CA GLU A 76 -0.53 -5.13 -10.00
C GLU A 76 -1.52 -4.12 -10.56
N LYS A 77 -2.76 -4.56 -10.69
CA LYS A 77 -3.85 -3.80 -11.29
C LYS A 77 -4.83 -3.35 -10.22
N SER A 78 -5.49 -2.23 -10.48
CA SER A 78 -6.76 -1.93 -9.82
C SER A 78 -7.79 -3.04 -10.14
N TRP A 79 -8.77 -3.17 -9.27
CA TRP A 79 -9.89 -4.09 -9.41
C TRP A 79 -11.20 -3.31 -9.33
N GLY A 80 -12.15 -3.56 -10.24
CA GLY A 80 -13.45 -2.91 -10.26
C GLY A 80 -14.01 -2.75 -11.67
N ASP A 81 -15.07 -1.96 -11.80
CA ASP A 81 -15.97 -1.98 -12.96
C ASP A 81 -15.49 -1.17 -14.18
N GLY A 82 -14.49 -0.29 -14.01
CA GLY A 82 -14.20 0.75 -15.01
C GLY A 82 -12.82 0.74 -15.65
N MET A 83 -11.75 0.48 -14.90
CA MET A 83 -10.37 0.47 -15.43
C MET A 83 -9.47 -0.51 -14.68
N ASN A 84 -8.86 -1.44 -15.42
CA ASN A 84 -7.88 -2.41 -14.90
C ASN A 84 -6.49 -2.03 -15.40
N LEU A 85 -6.07 -0.80 -15.12
CA LEU A 85 -4.72 -0.33 -15.41
C LEU A 85 -3.76 -0.91 -14.37
N SER A 86 -2.62 -1.40 -14.84
CA SER A 86 -1.49 -1.72 -14.00
C SER A 86 -0.79 -0.44 -13.52
N CYS A 87 -0.04 -0.54 -12.43
CA CYS A 87 0.78 0.58 -11.94
C CYS A 87 1.76 1.12 -13.01
N LEU A 88 2.26 0.25 -13.91
CA LEU A 88 3.08 0.67 -15.05
C LEU A 88 2.30 1.49 -16.09
N GLU A 89 1.08 1.08 -16.42
CA GLU A 89 0.21 1.82 -17.35
C GLU A 89 -0.24 3.14 -16.72
N LEU A 90 -0.56 3.15 -15.42
CA LEU A 90 -0.93 4.35 -14.69
C LEU A 90 0.21 5.38 -14.64
N ALA A 91 1.46 4.91 -14.59
CA ALA A 91 2.63 5.78 -14.59
C ALA A 91 2.96 6.33 -16.00
N GLU A 92 2.21 5.99 -17.05
CA GLU A 92 2.42 6.54 -18.38
C GLU A 92 2.39 8.08 -18.36
N GLY A 93 3.43 8.72 -18.88
CA GLY A 93 3.65 10.17 -18.79
C GLY A 93 4.39 10.65 -17.53
N LYS A 94 4.50 9.85 -16.47
CA LYS A 94 5.29 10.15 -15.25
C LYS A 94 6.69 9.57 -15.37
N VAL A 95 7.55 10.24 -16.15
CA VAL A 95 8.86 9.75 -16.58
C VAL A 95 9.72 9.22 -15.42
N ASP A 96 9.77 9.95 -14.30
CA ASP A 96 10.62 9.56 -13.15
C ASP A 96 10.08 8.35 -12.41
N ILE A 97 8.76 8.29 -12.19
CA ILE A 97 8.10 7.12 -11.58
C ILE A 97 8.25 5.90 -12.50
N LEU A 98 8.07 6.05 -13.81
CA LEU A 98 8.27 4.95 -14.76
C LEU A 98 9.68 4.39 -14.71
N LYS A 99 10.70 5.25 -14.62
CA LYS A 99 12.09 4.82 -14.47
C LYS A 99 12.26 4.01 -13.19
N ILE A 100 11.70 4.48 -12.07
CA ILE A 100 11.73 3.79 -10.79
C ILE A 100 11.06 2.42 -10.88
N LEU A 101 9.82 2.35 -11.38
CA LEU A 101 9.05 1.10 -11.52
C LEU A 101 9.73 0.09 -12.46
N LYS A 102 10.38 0.55 -13.54
CA LYS A 102 11.10 -0.31 -14.49
C LYS A 102 12.46 -0.75 -13.98
N SER A 103 13.06 -0.01 -13.04
CA SER A 103 14.39 -0.30 -12.48
C SER A 103 14.43 -1.49 -11.51
N LYS A 104 13.34 -2.29 -11.43
CA LYS A 104 13.19 -3.53 -10.62
C LYS A 104 14.54 -4.27 -10.47
N GLY A 105 15.21 -4.04 -9.35
CA GLY A 105 16.50 -4.66 -9.06
C GLY A 105 17.58 -3.71 -8.56
N ASN A 106 17.47 -2.39 -8.76
CA ASN A 106 18.43 -1.47 -8.18
C ASN A 106 18.10 -1.17 -6.71
N ARG A 107 18.34 -2.15 -5.84
CA ARG A 107 18.11 -2.03 -4.40
C ARG A 107 18.90 -0.87 -3.76
N SER A 108 19.96 -0.38 -4.42
CA SER A 108 20.79 0.72 -3.94
C SER A 108 20.18 2.12 -4.08
N ALA A 109 19.12 2.27 -4.90
CA ALA A 109 18.36 3.51 -5.05
C ALA A 109 17.07 3.51 -4.21
N LEU A 110 16.96 2.57 -3.27
CA LEU A 110 15.77 2.40 -2.44
C LEU A 110 15.83 3.28 -1.20
N TYR A 111 14.65 3.54 -0.67
CA TYR A 111 14.41 4.39 0.47
C TYR A 111 15.29 4.02 1.69
N THR A 112 15.94 5.03 2.26
CA THR A 112 16.69 4.92 3.52
C THR A 112 15.92 5.67 4.59
N ARG A 113 15.65 4.98 5.72
CA ARG A 113 14.93 5.60 6.82
C ARG A 113 15.72 6.75 7.42
N THR A 114 15.02 7.84 7.74
CA THR A 114 15.60 9.01 8.40
C THR A 114 15.33 9.06 9.90
N SER A 115 14.31 8.34 10.34
CA SER A 115 13.91 8.23 11.74
C SER A 115 13.55 6.79 12.11
N GLU A 116 13.45 6.53 13.42
CA GLU A 116 12.97 5.28 13.98
C GLU A 116 11.56 5.51 14.56
N PRO A 117 10.49 5.29 13.77
CA PRO A 117 9.13 5.61 14.19
C PRO A 117 8.63 4.61 15.22
N GLU A 118 7.83 5.11 16.17
CA GLU A 118 7.16 4.26 17.15
C GLU A 118 6.05 3.43 16.50
N TRP A 119 5.67 2.33 17.16
CA TRP A 119 4.53 1.53 16.70
C TRP A 119 3.25 2.35 16.83
N PRO A 120 2.41 2.44 15.78
CA PRO A 120 1.14 3.15 15.86
C PRO A 120 0.24 2.43 16.87
N MET A 121 0.13 2.99 18.07
CA MET A 121 -0.94 2.64 18.99
C MET A 121 -2.10 3.56 18.65
N LEU A 122 -3.19 2.99 18.15
CA LEU A 122 -4.57 3.50 18.21
C LEU A 122 -5.42 2.64 17.27
N LYS A 123 -6.44 1.99 17.83
CA LYS A 123 -7.51 1.36 17.06
C LYS A 123 -8.70 2.29 17.13
N SER A 124 -8.90 3.12 16.10
CA SER A 124 -10.20 3.77 15.95
C SER A 124 -11.23 2.72 15.53
N LYS A 125 -12.53 2.98 15.78
CA LYS A 125 -13.60 2.09 15.29
C LYS A 125 -13.52 1.92 13.76
N SER A 126 -13.16 2.99 13.04
CA SER A 126 -12.96 2.96 11.59
C SER A 126 -11.81 2.03 11.16
N ASP A 127 -10.70 2.01 11.91
CA ASP A 127 -9.56 1.12 11.62
C ASP A 127 -9.94 -0.36 11.80
N GLU A 128 -10.67 -0.67 12.87
CA GLU A 128 -11.15 -2.03 13.13
C GLU A 128 -12.14 -2.50 12.08
N GLU A 129 -13.05 -1.62 11.66
CA GLU A 129 -13.99 -1.89 10.58
C GLU A 129 -13.27 -2.13 9.26
N PHE A 130 -12.24 -1.34 8.94
CA PHE A 130 -11.42 -1.51 7.75
C PHE A 130 -10.70 -2.86 7.74
N ASN A 131 -10.06 -3.24 8.85
CA ASN A 131 -9.41 -4.56 8.97
C ASN A 131 -10.43 -5.70 8.86
N ARG A 132 -11.62 -5.54 9.47
CA ARG A 132 -12.70 -6.53 9.38
C ARG A 132 -13.13 -6.72 7.93
N LYS A 133 -13.30 -5.65 7.14
CA LYS A 133 -13.63 -5.75 5.72
C LYS A 133 -12.55 -6.48 4.92
N GLY A 134 -11.28 -6.17 5.16
CA GLY A 134 -10.17 -6.90 4.55
C GLY A 134 -10.20 -8.39 4.85
N ARG A 135 -10.45 -8.78 6.11
CA ARG A 135 -10.60 -10.20 6.49
C ARG A 135 -11.80 -10.87 5.82
N LEU A 136 -12.91 -10.16 5.65
CA LEU A 136 -14.08 -10.68 4.94
C LEU A 136 -13.77 -10.88 3.45
N LYS A 137 -13.04 -9.96 2.82
CA LYS A 137 -12.51 -10.13 1.46
C LYS A 137 -11.63 -11.38 1.37
N ASP A 138 -10.66 -11.54 2.26
CA ASP A 138 -9.75 -12.69 2.23
C ASP A 138 -10.51 -14.01 2.35
N LYS A 139 -11.55 -14.04 3.19
CA LYS A 139 -12.35 -15.23 3.45
C LYS A 139 -13.35 -15.56 2.33
N TYR A 140 -13.96 -14.55 1.71
CA TYR A 140 -15.10 -14.73 0.82
C TYR A 140 -14.88 -14.24 -0.61
N GLY A 141 -13.77 -13.57 -0.90
CA GLY A 141 -13.48 -12.94 -2.20
C GLY A 141 -14.32 -11.69 -2.49
N LEU A 142 -15.05 -11.15 -1.50
CA LEU A 142 -15.98 -10.03 -1.66
C LEU A 142 -15.42 -8.76 -1.01
N VAL A 143 -15.34 -7.67 -1.78
CA VAL A 143 -15.00 -6.35 -1.26
C VAL A 143 -16.29 -5.56 -1.02
N PHE A 144 -16.51 -5.11 0.21
CA PHE A 144 -17.74 -4.43 0.61
C PHE A 144 -17.55 -2.90 0.59
N PRO A 145 -18.37 -2.15 -0.18
CA PRO A 145 -18.35 -0.69 -0.16
C PRO A 145 -18.48 -0.13 1.27
N THR A 146 -17.82 0.98 1.55
CA THR A 146 -18.19 1.87 2.67
C THR A 146 -19.17 2.89 2.12
N ASP A 147 -20.35 2.97 2.73
CA ASP A 147 -21.21 4.15 2.64
C ASP A 147 -20.52 5.37 3.28
#